data_AF-A0A0D6LBJ6-F1
#
_entry.id   AF-A0A0D6LBJ6-F1
#
_cell.length_a   1.000
_cell.length_b   1.000
_cell.length_c   1.000
_cell.angle_alpha   90.00
_cell.angle_beta   90.00
_cell.angle_gamma   90.00
#
_symmetry.space_group_name_H-M   'P 1'
#
loop_
_entity.id
_entity.type
_entity.pdbx_description
1 polymer ?
#
loop_
_entity_poly.entity_id
_entity_poly.type
_entity_poly.pdbx_seq_one_letter_code
_entity_poly.pdbx_strand_id
1 'polypeptide(L)'
;MRIPIREDTIIAKKLPISNPYSIPRTFRISSSRPEIVEVGEEVLNINGLGSTTTTLYFNNVVRSPVRFEVLIFVFNAESGQQEETIMLNVTFTEE
;
A
#
# COMPACT_ATOMS: atom_id res chain seq x y z
N MET A 1 -4.83 11.30 -1.06
CA MET A 1 -5.95 10.46 -0.59
C MET A 1 -6.53 11.07 0.67
N ARG A 2 -7.85 11.29 0.72
CA ARG A 2 -8.54 11.79 1.92
C ARG A 2 -9.12 10.63 2.71
N ILE A 3 -8.92 10.65 4.02
CA ILE A 3 -9.36 9.63 4.99
C ILE A 3 -10.17 10.36 6.06
N PRO A 4 -11.50 10.16 6.16
CA PRO A 4 -12.27 10.78 7.23
C PRO A 4 -11.81 10.31 8.61
N ILE A 5 -11.71 11.24 9.55
CA ILE A 5 -11.45 10.94 10.97
C ILE A 5 -12.77 10.45 11.57
N ARG A 6 -12.83 9.15 11.84
CA ARG A 6 -13.96 8.45 12.42
C ARG A 6 -13.39 7.37 13.35
N GLU A 7 -13.78 7.42 14.61
CA GLU A 7 -13.36 6.42 15.59
C GLU A 7 -13.81 5.02 15.12
N ASP A 8 -12.97 4.01 15.38
CA ASP A 8 -13.24 2.59 15.13
C ASP A 8 -13.56 2.18 13.68
N THR A 9 -13.17 2.98 12.68
CA THR A 9 -13.32 2.62 11.27
C THR A 9 -11.97 2.49 10.56
N ILE A 10 -11.70 1.28 10.05
CA ILE A 10 -10.60 1.02 9.11
C ILE A 10 -11.11 1.30 7.70
N ILE A 11 -10.41 2.17 6.97
CA ILE A 11 -10.73 2.40 5.55
C ILE A 11 -9.86 1.49 4.72
N ALA A 12 -10.49 0.67 3.87
CA ALA A 12 -9.79 -0.22 2.96
C ALA A 12 -9.81 0.34 1.52
N LYS A 13 -8.65 0.37 0.85
CA LYS A 13 -8.56 0.70 -0.59
C LYS A 13 -7.69 -0.30 -1.33
N LYS A 14 -8.03 -0.58 -2.60
CA LYS A 14 -7.24 -1.47 -3.45
C LYS A 14 -6.08 -0.71 -4.10
N LEU A 15 -4.89 -1.32 -4.07
CA LEU A 15 -3.70 -0.87 -4.78
C LEU A 15 -3.37 -1.90 -5.86
N PRO A 16 -3.45 -1.56 -7.16
CA PRO A 16 -3.00 -2.44 -8.23
C PRO A 16 -1.48 -2.56 -8.22
N ILE A 17 -0.99 -3.77 -8.46
CA ILE A 17 0.42 -4.13 -8.56
C ILE A 17 0.59 -4.94 -9.84
N SER A 18 1.55 -4.53 -10.66
CA SER A 18 1.75 -5.09 -11.99
C SER A 18 3.10 -5.80 -12.06
N ASN A 19 3.13 -6.94 -12.75
CA ASN A 19 4.36 -7.60 -13.14
C ASN A 19 4.72 -7.17 -14.56
N PRO A 20 5.74 -6.31 -14.76
CA PRO A 20 6.14 -5.87 -16.09
C PRO A 20 6.93 -6.94 -16.87
N TYR A 21 7.29 -8.05 -16.23
CA TYR A 21 8.11 -9.11 -16.83
C TYR A 21 7.24 -10.17 -17.51
N SER A 22 7.77 -10.82 -18.55
CA SER A 22 7.07 -11.89 -19.29
C SER A 22 6.94 -13.21 -18.53
N ILE A 23 7.65 -13.36 -17.42
CA ILE A 23 7.62 -14.56 -16.56
C ILE A 23 6.93 -14.25 -15.23
N PRO A 24 6.29 -15.24 -14.57
CA PRO A 24 5.76 -15.07 -13.23
C PRO A 24 6.83 -14.57 -12.25
N ARG A 25 6.45 -13.67 -11.35
CA ARG A 25 7.31 -13.16 -10.28
C ARG A 25 6.55 -13.03 -8.98
N THR A 26 7.28 -13.20 -7.88
CA THR A 26 6.79 -12.91 -6.53
C THR A 26 7.28 -11.54 -6.10
N PHE A 27 6.35 -10.70 -5.63
CA PHE A 27 6.63 -9.37 -5.12
C PHE A 27 6.34 -9.30 -3.64
N ARG A 28 7.19 -8.59 -2.89
CA ARG A 28 6.95 -8.21 -1.50
C ARG A 28 6.63 -6.73 -1.42
N ILE A 29 5.54 -6.40 -0.75
CA ILE A 29 5.04 -5.03 -0.58
C ILE A 29 5.20 -4.63 0.87
N SER A 30 5.64 -3.40 1.11
CA SER A 30 5.75 -2.86 2.47
C SER A 30 5.42 -1.38 2.49
N SER A 31 4.99 -0.91 3.66
CA SER A 31 4.72 0.49 3.93
C SER A 31 5.86 1.11 4.73
N SER A 32 6.23 2.35 4.42
CA SER A 32 7.17 3.12 5.24
C SER A 32 6.58 3.58 6.58
N ARG A 33 5.24 3.51 6.71
CA ARG A 33 4.48 3.88 7.91
C ARG A 33 3.35 2.87 8.14
N PRO A 34 3.66 1.62 8.53
CA PRO A 34 2.66 0.56 8.73
C PRO A 34 1.62 0.91 9.81
N GLU A 35 1.97 1.78 10.75
CA GLU A 35 1.06 2.32 11.75
C GLU A 35 -0.05 3.21 11.16
N ILE A 36 0.16 3.77 9.96
CA ILE A 36 -0.79 4.65 9.26
C ILE A 36 -1.47 3.92 8.11
N VAL A 37 -0.68 3.22 7.29
CA VAL A 37 -1.15 2.45 6.14
C VAL A 37 -0.54 1.06 6.20
N GLU A 38 -1.38 0.09 6.53
CA GLU A 38 -1.02 -1.33 6.55
C GLU A 38 -1.30 -1.95 5.17
N VAL A 39 -0.44 -2.88 4.77
CA VAL A 39 -0.60 -3.66 3.53
C VAL A 39 -1.18 -5.02 3.91
N GLY A 40 -2.38 -5.34 3.40
CA GLY A 40 -3.09 -6.56 3.77
C GLY A 40 -2.42 -7.84 3.27
N GLU A 41 -2.19 -7.94 1.95
CA GLU A 41 -1.43 -9.04 1.37
C GLU A 41 -0.06 -8.51 0.96
N GLU A 42 0.95 -8.81 1.77
CA GLU A 42 2.32 -8.31 1.57
C GLU A 42 3.11 -9.10 0.53
N VAL A 43 2.71 -10.33 0.20
CA VAL A 43 3.42 -11.18 -0.75
C VAL A 43 2.47 -11.59 -1.87
N LEU A 44 2.78 -11.17 -3.10
CA LEU A 44 1.93 -11.40 -4.26
C LEU A 44 2.69 -12.22 -5.30
N ASN A 45 2.10 -13.34 -5.72
CA ASN A 45 2.54 -14.04 -6.91
C ASN A 45 1.75 -13.54 -8.12
N ILE A 46 2.44 -12.98 -9.12
CA ILE A 46 1.81 -12.36 -10.28
C ILE A 46 2.36 -13.01 -11.54
N ASN A 47 1.46 -13.53 -12.37
CA ASN A 47 1.78 -14.07 -13.70
C ASN A 47 2.52 -13.03 -14.56
N GLY A 48 3.26 -13.51 -15.56
CA GLY A 48 3.96 -12.63 -16.50
C GLY A 48 3.00 -11.67 -17.21
N LEU A 49 3.38 -10.39 -17.30
CA LEU A 49 2.58 -9.28 -17.84
C LEU A 49 1.21 -9.11 -17.16
N GLY A 50 1.01 -9.74 -16.00
CA GLY A 50 -0.22 -9.71 -15.23
C GLY A 50 -0.26 -8.55 -14.24
N SER A 51 -1.43 -8.35 -13.64
CA SER A 51 -1.60 -7.48 -12.48
C SER A 51 -2.54 -8.13 -11.48
N THR A 52 -2.37 -7.77 -10.21
CA THR A 52 -3.29 -8.12 -9.12
C THR A 52 -3.47 -6.91 -8.22
N THR A 53 -4.28 -7.03 -7.17
CA THR A 53 -4.49 -5.94 -6.21
C THR A 53 -4.19 -6.41 -4.80
N THR A 54 -3.41 -5.64 -4.05
CA THR A 54 -3.39 -5.76 -2.57
C THR A 54 -4.34 -4.73 -1.97
N THR A 55 -4.73 -4.94 -0.73
CA THR A 55 -5.57 -3.99 0.03
C THR A 55 -4.69 -3.16 0.95
N LEU A 56 -4.85 -1.86 0.93
CA LEU A 56 -4.28 -0.92 1.89
C LEU A 56 -5.33 -0.61 2.95
N TYR A 57 -4.97 -0.81 4.22
CA TYR A 57 -5.79 -0.46 5.37
C TYR A 57 -5.27 0.84 5.98
N PHE A 58 -6.12 1.86 6.02
CA PHE A 58 -5.80 3.16 6.58
C PHE A 58 -6.29 3.20 8.03
N ASN A 59 -5.35 3.27 8.96
CA ASN A 59 -5.61 3.24 10.39
C ASN A 59 -5.95 4.65 10.89
N ASN A 60 -7.07 4.79 11.60
CA ASN A 60 -7.51 6.07 12.15
C ASN A 60 -6.78 6.38 13.47
N VAL A 61 -5.46 6.57 13.37
CA VAL A 61 -4.58 6.80 14.54
C VAL A 61 -4.55 8.25 15.01
N VAL A 62 -5.33 9.13 14.39
CA VAL A 62 -5.29 10.59 14.62
C VAL A 62 -6.67 11.15 14.94
N ARG A 63 -6.70 12.21 15.75
CA ARG A 63 -7.95 12.86 16.20
C ARG A 63 -8.11 14.31 15.70
N SER A 64 -7.20 14.75 14.84
CA SER A 64 -7.21 16.07 14.24
C SER A 64 -6.69 16.00 12.80
N PRO A 65 -7.08 16.92 11.91
CA PRO A 65 -6.63 16.91 10.53
C PRO A 65 -5.10 16.95 10.41
N VAL A 66 -4.54 16.04 9.62
CA VAL A 66 -3.09 15.92 9.44
C VAL A 66 -2.77 15.25 8.11
N ARG A 67 -1.62 15.61 7.54
CA ARG A 67 -1.10 15.02 6.31
C ARG A 67 0.13 14.16 6.62
N PHE A 68 0.19 13.00 5.98
CA PHE A 68 1.34 12.12 5.97
C PHE A 68 1.77 11.82 4.53
N GLU A 69 3.07 11.76 4.34
CA GLU A 69 3.67 11.12 3.17
C GLU A 69 4.05 9.70 3.56
N VAL A 70 3.43 8.73 2.89
CA VAL A 70 3.66 7.29 3.09
C VAL A 70 4.18 6.72 1.79
N LEU A 71 5.28 5.96 1.86
CA LEU A 71 5.84 5.28 0.70
C LEU A 71 5.43 3.81 0.78
N ILE A 72 4.93 3.28 -0.33
CA ILE A 72 4.74 1.84 -0.52
C ILE A 72 5.87 1.35 -1.40
N PHE A 73 6.66 0.41 -0.88
CA PHE A 73 7.77 -0.20 -1.60
C PHE A 73 7.33 -1.54 -2.16
N VAL A 74 7.65 -1.78 -3.44
CA VAL A 74 7.48 -3.07 -4.09
C VAL A 74 8.87 -3.64 -4.36
N PHE A 75 9.15 -4.78 -3.75
CA PHE A 75 10.40 -5.51 -3.91
C PHE A 75 10.16 -6.78 -4.71
N ASN A 76 11.14 -7.18 -5.49
CA ASN A 76 11.26 -8.56 -5.92
C ASN A 76 11.49 -9.44 -4.69
N ALA A 77 10.61 -10.41 -4.43
CA ALA A 77 10.70 -11.22 -3.21
C ALA A 77 11.88 -12.21 -3.24
N GLU A 78 12.36 -12.58 -4.42
CA GLU A 78 13.47 -13.53 -4.59
C GLU A 78 14.83 -12.84 -4.46
N SER A 79 15.02 -11.72 -5.15
CA SER A 79 16.30 -11.00 -5.14
C SER A 79 16.41 -9.94 -4.03
N GLY A 80 15.29 -9.54 -3.43
CA GLY A 80 15.23 -8.41 -2.50
C GLY A 80 15.40 -7.03 -3.16
N GLN A 81 15.53 -6.98 -4.49
CA GLN A 81 15.68 -5.73 -5.23
C GLN A 81 14.39 -4.90 -5.15
N GLN A 82 14.51 -3.60 -4.93
CA GLN A 82 13.38 -2.68 -5.05
C GLN A 82 13.03 -2.47 -6.52
N GLU A 83 11.79 -2.77 -6.90
CA GLU A 83 11.27 -2.66 -8.27
C GLU A 83 10.52 -1.33 -8.47
N GLU A 84 9.73 -0.92 -7.47
CA GLU A 84 8.90 0.28 -7.54
C GLU A 84 8.77 0.96 -6.17
N THR A 85 8.52 2.27 -6.18
CA THR A 85 8.10 3.03 -4.99
C THR A 85 6.92 3.92 -5.34
N ILE A 86 5.84 3.76 -4.58
CA ILE A 86 4.59 4.49 -4.77
C ILE A 86 4.44 5.48 -3.60
N MET A 87 4.37 6.77 -3.90
CA MET A 87 4.13 7.80 -2.90
C MET A 87 2.63 8.02 -2.69
N LEU A 88 2.17 7.79 -1.46
CA LEU A 88 0.81 8.08 -1.00
C LEU A 88 0.82 9.36 -0.16
N ASN A 89 0.17 10.40 -0.69
CA ASN A 89 -0.20 11.57 0.10
C ASN A 89 -1.49 11.27 0.87
N VAL A 90 -1.40 10.94 2.15
CA VAL A 90 -2.56 10.63 3.00
C VAL A 90 -2.93 11.88 3.78
N THR A 91 -4.20 12.28 3.75
CA THR A 91 -4.69 13.43 4.52
C THR A 91 -5.91 12.97 5.30
N PHE A 92 -5.76 12.97 6.63
CA PHE A 92 -6.87 12.76 7.56
C PHE A 92 -7.61 14.07 7.70
N THR A 93 -8.94 14.03 7.58
CA THR A 93 -9.80 15.22 7.64
C THR A 93 -11.00 14.95 8.53
N GLU A 94 -11.34 15.90 9.38
CA GLU A 94 -12.72 16.07 9.86
C GLU A 94 -13.57 16.36 8.61
N GLU A 95 -14.70 15.70 8.43
CA GLU A 95 -15.47 15.75 7.18
C GLU A 95 -15.82 17.16 6.69
#